data_AF-A0A2T3JKH0-F1
#
_entry.id   AF-A0A2T3JKH0-F1
#
_cell.length_a   1.000
_cell.length_b   1.000
_cell.length_c   1.000
_cell.angle_alpha   90.00
_cell.angle_beta   90.00
_cell.angle_gamma   90.00
#
_symmetry.space_group_name_H-M   'P 1'
#
loop_
_entity.id
_entity.type
_entity.pdbx_description
1 polymer ?
#
loop_
_entity_poly.entity_id
_entity_poly.type
_entity_poly.pdbx_seq_one_letter_code
_entity_poly.pdbx_strand_id
1 'polypeptide(L)'
;MDNLQLLISIIALFVSGLALFIGSKNYCRLKELDDKNEYKDKRILSQECLGEVKELIERITLETEELFVRRNNFDLLDSQYIGSYGFQKALNEFDGHIRVVQTQLTKTKTIYGNLSNYVKLDDKEAFDECLNAKNEMKNIYLIYVKHYSKAKSQVDCIERLAKFQK
;
A
#
# COMPACT_ATOMS: atom_id res chain seq x y z
N MET A 1 15.16 -33.54 20.02
CA MET A 1 13.89 -32.85 19.72
C MET A 1 13.67 -31.64 20.63
N ASP A 2 14.18 -31.68 21.87
CA ASP A 2 13.90 -30.67 22.91
C ASP A 2 14.50 -29.28 22.64
N ASN A 3 15.67 -29.19 21.99
CA ASN A 3 16.30 -27.89 21.68
C ASN A 3 15.51 -27.05 20.66
N LEU A 4 14.77 -27.70 19.76
CA LEU A 4 13.95 -27.00 18.76
C LEU A 4 12.68 -26.44 19.38
N GLN A 5 12.03 -27.21 20.27
CA GLN A 5 10.87 -26.73 21.03
C GLN A 5 11.25 -25.57 21.97
N LEU A 6 12.40 -25.67 22.64
CA LEU A 6 12.92 -24.60 23.49
C LEU A 6 13.14 -23.30 22.69
N LEU A 7 13.76 -23.40 21.50
CA LEU A 7 13.99 -22.25 20.61
C LEU A 7 12.66 -21.59 20.17
N ILE A 8 11.67 -22.38 19.80
CA ILE A 8 10.35 -21.89 19.38
C ILE A 8 9.65 -21.16 20.54
N SER A 9 9.70 -21.70 21.76
CA SER A 9 9.11 -21.06 22.94
C SER A 9 9.80 -19.73 23.27
N ILE A 10 11.12 -19.64 23.13
CA ILE A 10 11.88 -18.39 23.35
C ILE A 10 11.47 -17.33 22.31
N ILE A 11 11.35 -17.70 21.03
CA ILE A 11 10.91 -16.78 19.97
C ILE A 11 9.48 -16.30 20.22
N ALA A 12 8.57 -17.19 20.61
CA ALA A 12 7.19 -16.83 20.91
C ALA A 12 7.08 -15.85 22.09
N LEU A 13 7.90 -16.05 23.14
CA LEU A 13 8.01 -15.13 24.27
C LEU A 13 8.52 -13.75 23.84
N PHE A 14 9.52 -13.70 22.96
CA PHE A 14 10.04 -12.44 22.42
C PHE A 14 9.00 -11.69 21.57
N VAL A 15 8.28 -12.40 20.69
CA VAL A 15 7.22 -11.81 19.87
C VAL A 15 6.09 -11.27 20.75
N SER A 16 5.70 -12.01 21.78
CA SER A 16 4.65 -11.61 22.72
C SER A 16 5.09 -10.41 23.58
N GLY A 17 6.36 -10.39 24.02
CA GLY A 17 6.95 -9.26 24.74
C GLY A 17 7.01 -8.00 23.89
N LEU A 18 7.40 -8.11 22.62
CA LEU A 18 7.38 -6.99 21.67
C LEU A 18 5.96 -6.48 21.42
N ALA A 19 4.98 -7.37 21.29
CA ALA A 19 3.58 -7.00 21.11
C ALA A 19 3.03 -6.24 22.33
N LEU A 20 3.34 -6.69 23.55
CA LEU A 20 2.98 -6.00 24.79
C LEU A 20 3.66 -4.65 24.92
N PHE A 21 4.94 -4.54 24.54
CA PHE A 21 5.67 -3.28 24.57
C PHE A 21 5.08 -2.25 23.60
N ILE A 22 4.78 -2.67 22.35
CA ILE A 22 4.11 -1.81 21.36
C ILE A 22 2.70 -1.43 21.86
N GLY A 23 1.95 -2.38 22.42
CA GLY A 23 0.62 -2.16 22.98
C GLY A 23 0.65 -1.16 24.15
N SER A 24 1.60 -1.31 25.07
CA SER A 24 1.79 -0.40 26.21
C SER A 24 2.19 1.00 25.76
N LYS A 25 3.11 1.12 24.79
CA LYS A 25 3.50 2.40 24.21
C LYS A 25 2.32 3.09 23.52
N ASN A 26 1.51 2.34 22.77
CA ASN A 26 0.30 2.86 22.15
C ASN A 26 -0.75 3.26 23.19
N TYR A 27 -0.91 2.49 24.26
CA TYR A 27 -1.83 2.82 25.36
C TYR A 27 -1.41 4.09 26.10
N CYS A 28 -0.12 4.24 26.44
CA CYS A 28 0.38 5.46 27.07
C CYS A 28 0.21 6.68 26.15
N ARG A 29 0.49 6.53 24.84
CA ARG A 29 0.26 7.59 23.85
C ARG A 29 -1.22 7.98 23.77
N LEU A 30 -2.11 6.99 23.72
CA LEU A 30 -3.56 7.21 23.69
C LEU A 30 -4.05 7.88 24.99
N LYS A 31 -3.52 7.47 26.14
CA LYS A 31 -3.85 8.05 27.44
C LYS A 31 -3.37 9.51 27.56
N GLU A 32 -2.17 9.82 27.07
CA GLU A 32 -1.67 11.20 27.00
C GLU A 32 -2.51 12.08 26.05
N LEU A 33 -3.01 11.50 24.95
CA LEU A 33 -3.92 12.19 24.03
C LEU A 33 -5.33 12.39 24.62
N ASP A 34 -5.80 11.43 25.44
CA ASP A 34 -7.07 11.47 26.15
C ASP A 34 -7.04 12.52 27.28
N ASP A 35 -5.96 12.53 28.08
CA ASP A 35 -5.72 13.49 29.17
C ASP A 35 -5.63 14.94 28.65
N LYS A 36 -5.24 15.17 27.40
CA LYS A 36 -5.14 16.50 26.77
C LYS A 36 -6.40 16.98 26.06
N ASN A 37 -7.47 16.17 25.96
CA ASN A 37 -8.59 16.40 25.03
C ASN A 37 -8.16 16.61 23.56
N GLU A 38 -6.91 16.34 23.17
CA GLU A 38 -6.41 16.50 21.79
C GLU A 38 -7.10 15.53 20.82
N TYR A 39 -7.64 14.41 21.34
CA TYR A 39 -8.45 13.46 20.59
C TYR A 39 -9.80 14.03 20.09
N LYS A 40 -10.22 15.22 20.57
CA LYS A 40 -11.50 15.85 20.22
C LYS A 40 -11.43 16.85 19.07
N ASP A 41 -10.25 17.26 18.61
CA ASP A 41 -10.21 18.15 17.44
C ASP A 41 -10.31 17.33 16.15
N LYS A 42 -11.54 17.16 15.66
CA LYS A 42 -11.84 16.54 14.35
C LYS A 42 -10.97 17.08 13.22
N ARG A 43 -10.46 18.32 13.34
CA ARG A 43 -9.57 18.93 12.36
C ARG A 43 -8.22 18.25 12.31
N ILE A 44 -7.65 17.88 13.46
CA ILE A 44 -6.35 17.21 13.53
C ILE A 44 -6.47 15.81 12.91
N LEU A 45 -7.46 15.03 13.34
CA LEU A 45 -7.65 13.67 12.81
C LEU A 45 -7.96 13.65 11.31
N SER A 46 -8.81 14.58 10.84
CA SER A 46 -9.11 14.68 9.41
C SER A 46 -7.91 15.15 8.60
N GLN A 47 -7.08 16.06 9.12
CA GLN A 47 -5.84 16.49 8.49
C GLN A 47 -4.82 15.34 8.40
N GLU A 48 -4.64 14.57 9.47
CA GLU A 48 -3.79 13.37 9.45
C GLU A 48 -4.28 12.37 8.41
N CYS A 49 -5.59 12.07 8.41
CA CYS A 49 -6.18 11.14 7.44
C CYS A 49 -6.02 11.65 6.00
N LEU A 50 -6.28 12.93 5.74
CA LEU A 50 -6.06 13.56 4.44
C LEU A 50 -4.59 13.48 4.00
N GLY A 51 -3.66 13.68 4.93
CA GLY A 51 -2.22 13.52 4.70
C GLY A 51 -1.87 12.10 4.27
N GLU A 52 -2.29 11.10 5.04
CA GLU A 52 -2.06 9.67 4.74
C GLU A 52 -2.62 9.27 3.37
N VAL A 53 -3.84 9.71 3.03
CA VAL A 53 -4.46 9.41 1.73
C VAL A 53 -3.69 10.07 0.59
N LYS A 54 -3.27 11.32 0.78
CA LYS A 54 -2.51 12.06 -0.23
C LYS A 54 -1.17 11.39 -0.51
N GLU A 55 -0.44 11.01 0.54
CA GLU A 55 0.82 10.26 0.41
C GLU A 55 0.61 8.93 -0.33
N LEU A 56 -0.49 8.22 -0.05
CA LEU A 56 -0.81 6.98 -0.76
C LEU A 56 -1.10 7.22 -2.25
N ILE A 57 -1.83 8.29 -2.60
CA ILE A 57 -2.08 8.68 -4.00
C ILE A 57 -0.76 8.98 -4.72
N GLU A 58 0.10 9.80 -4.10
CA GLU A 58 1.39 10.19 -4.67
C GLU A 58 2.27 8.96 -4.90
N ARG A 59 2.38 8.08 -3.90
CA ARG A 59 3.12 6.82 -4.02
C ARG A 59 2.62 5.95 -5.16
N ILE A 60 1.32 5.63 -5.19
CA ILE A 60 0.75 4.77 -6.23
C ILE A 60 0.97 5.38 -7.62
N THR A 61 0.81 6.70 -7.74
CA THR A 61 1.00 7.41 -9.02
C THR A 61 2.44 7.30 -9.50
N LEU A 62 3.42 7.67 -8.67
CA LEU A 62 4.83 7.67 -9.03
C LEU A 62 5.35 6.26 -9.36
N GLU A 63 5.04 5.28 -8.51
CA GLU A 63 5.48 3.89 -8.73
C GLU A 63 4.82 3.28 -9.99
N THR A 64 3.56 3.61 -10.26
CA THR A 64 2.88 3.14 -11.47
C THR A 64 3.43 3.81 -12.74
N GLU A 65 3.76 5.10 -12.68
CA GLU A 65 4.37 5.83 -13.79
C GLU A 65 5.75 5.27 -14.14
N GLU A 66 6.57 4.93 -13.15
CA GLU A 66 7.85 4.25 -13.36
C GLU A 66 7.68 2.95 -14.19
N LEU A 67 6.70 2.11 -13.82
CA LEU A 67 6.42 0.87 -14.56
C LEU A 67 5.93 1.14 -15.98
N PHE A 68 5.13 2.18 -16.20
CA PHE A 68 4.69 2.55 -17.54
C PHE A 68 5.84 3.02 -18.43
N VAL A 69 6.74 3.84 -17.89
CA VAL A 69 7.94 4.27 -18.62
C VAL A 69 8.78 3.06 -19.01
N ARG A 70 9.04 2.14 -18.08
CA ARG A 70 9.78 0.91 -18.35
C ARG A 70 9.10 0.04 -19.41
N ARG A 71 7.79 -0.16 -19.31
CA ARG A 71 6.98 -0.90 -20.28
C ARG A 71 7.03 -0.27 -21.67
N ASN A 72 6.97 1.06 -21.77
CA ASN A 72 7.02 1.76 -23.06
C ASN A 72 8.40 1.68 -23.72
N ASN A 73 9.44 1.40 -22.95
CA ASN A 73 10.79 1.20 -23.47
C ASN A 73 11.03 -0.22 -24.01
N PHE A 74 10.07 -1.14 -23.92
CA PHE A 74 10.23 -2.49 -24.45
C PHE A 74 10.46 -2.52 -25.96
N ASP A 75 9.81 -1.64 -26.71
CA ASP A 75 9.97 -1.56 -28.16
C ASP A 75 11.35 -1.03 -28.58
N LEU A 76 12.09 -0.43 -27.64
CA LEU A 76 13.48 0.00 -27.84
C LEU A 76 14.48 -1.12 -27.58
N LEU A 77 14.04 -2.27 -27.07
CA LEU A 77 14.90 -3.42 -26.83
C LEU A 77 15.07 -4.21 -28.13
N ASP A 78 16.27 -4.15 -28.69
CA ASP A 78 16.67 -5.01 -29.81
C ASP A 78 16.83 -6.47 -29.34
N SER A 79 15.76 -7.26 -29.48
CA SER A 79 15.68 -8.63 -28.97
C SER A 79 14.58 -9.43 -29.67
N GLN A 80 14.91 -10.66 -30.09
CA GLN A 80 13.96 -11.60 -30.70
C GLN A 80 12.82 -12.03 -29.77
N TYR A 81 12.98 -11.85 -28.45
CA TYR A 81 11.92 -12.11 -27.49
C TYR A 81 10.73 -11.14 -27.65
N ILE A 82 10.99 -9.90 -28.07
CA ILE A 82 9.93 -8.88 -28.23
C ILE A 82 9.04 -9.28 -29.40
N GLY A 83 7.73 -9.31 -29.18
CA GLY A 83 6.75 -9.82 -30.15
C GLY A 83 6.53 -11.34 -30.13
N SER A 84 7.27 -12.09 -29.30
CA SER A 84 7.02 -13.52 -29.11
C SER A 84 5.72 -13.79 -28.33
N TYR A 85 5.22 -15.04 -28.42
CA TYR A 85 4.07 -15.48 -27.62
C TYR A 85 4.33 -15.33 -26.10
N GLY A 86 5.55 -15.63 -25.65
CA GLY A 86 5.94 -15.48 -24.26
C GLY A 86 5.91 -14.04 -23.78
N PHE A 87 6.38 -13.11 -24.63
CA PHE A 87 6.30 -11.67 -24.37
C PHE A 87 4.85 -11.20 -24.27
N GLN A 88 3.99 -11.57 -25.23
CA GLN A 88 2.59 -11.15 -25.21
C GLN A 88 1.85 -11.67 -23.96
N LYS A 89 2.15 -12.89 -23.52
CA LYS A 89 1.58 -13.45 -22.30
C LYS A 89 2.00 -12.64 -21.06
N ALA A 90 3.30 -12.34 -20.92
CA ALA A 90 3.81 -11.54 -19.80
C ALA A 90 3.23 -10.11 -19.80
N LEU A 91 3.09 -9.51 -20.99
CA LEU A 91 2.48 -8.18 -21.16
C LEU A 91 1.00 -8.19 -20.75
N ASN A 92 0.24 -9.20 -21.15
CA ASN A 92 -1.16 -9.35 -20.75
C ASN A 92 -1.31 -9.52 -19.22
N GLU A 93 -0.40 -10.28 -18.59
CA GLU A 93 -0.38 -10.43 -17.13
C GLU A 93 -0.04 -9.10 -16.42
N PHE A 94 0.94 -8.35 -16.95
CA PHE A 94 1.26 -7.00 -16.50
C PHE A 94 0.03 -6.08 -16.58
N ASP A 95 -0.62 -5.99 -17.75
CA ASP A 95 -1.79 -5.13 -17.96
C ASP A 95 -2.95 -5.49 -17.01
N GLY A 96 -3.16 -6.78 -16.76
CA GLY A 96 -4.14 -7.25 -15.80
C GLY A 96 -3.87 -6.75 -14.37
N HIS A 97 -2.61 -6.77 -13.93
CA HIS A 97 -2.23 -6.28 -12.60
C HIS A 97 -2.29 -4.75 -12.51
N ILE A 98 -1.84 -4.04 -13.54
CA ILE A 98 -1.90 -2.57 -13.60
C ILE A 98 -3.34 -2.07 -13.54
N ARG A 99 -4.29 -2.74 -14.21
CA ARG A 99 -5.72 -2.38 -14.12
C ARG A 99 -6.25 -2.43 -12.68
N VAL A 100 -5.81 -3.42 -11.89
CA VAL A 100 -6.17 -3.53 -10.47
C VAL A 100 -5.55 -2.38 -9.66
N VAL A 101 -4.29 -2.04 -9.93
CA VAL A 101 -3.60 -0.90 -9.29
C VAL A 101 -4.29 0.42 -9.60
N GLN A 102 -4.66 0.66 -10.87
CA GLN A 102 -5.42 1.85 -11.27
C GLN A 102 -6.79 1.92 -10.60
N THR A 103 -7.46 0.78 -10.42
CA THR A 103 -8.72 0.71 -9.68
C THR A 103 -8.53 1.13 -8.21
N GLN A 104 -7.43 0.71 -7.58
CA GLN A 104 -7.08 1.12 -6.22
C GLN A 104 -6.76 2.63 -6.15
N LEU A 105 -6.05 3.18 -7.14
CA LEU A 105 -5.79 4.61 -7.23
C LEU A 105 -7.08 5.42 -7.30
N THR A 106 -8.04 5.00 -8.12
CA THR A 106 -9.36 5.66 -8.22
C THR A 106 -10.11 5.62 -6.89
N LYS A 107 -10.14 4.47 -6.22
CA LYS A 107 -10.76 4.35 -4.88
C LYS A 107 -10.09 5.29 -3.87
N THR A 108 -8.77 5.37 -3.89
CA THR A 108 -8.02 6.27 -3.00
C THR A 108 -8.35 7.74 -3.26
N LYS A 109 -8.45 8.14 -4.54
CA LYS A 109 -8.88 9.49 -4.93
C LYS A 109 -10.32 9.78 -4.48
N THR A 110 -11.22 8.81 -4.54
CA THR A 110 -12.58 8.96 -4.01
C THR A 110 -12.57 9.19 -2.49
N ILE A 111 -11.78 8.41 -1.73
CA ILE A 111 -11.63 8.62 -0.27
C ILE A 111 -11.10 10.03 0.01
N TYR A 112 -10.08 10.49 -0.72
CA TYR A 112 -9.55 11.85 -0.59
C TYR A 112 -10.63 12.92 -0.82
N GLY A 113 -11.40 12.76 -1.90
CA GLY A 113 -12.52 13.64 -2.23
C GLY A 113 -13.60 13.65 -1.14
N ASN A 114 -13.93 12.50 -0.58
CA ASN A 114 -14.90 12.39 0.51
C ASN A 114 -14.41 13.08 1.78
N LEU A 115 -13.17 12.80 2.20
CA LEU A 115 -12.54 13.41 3.39
C LEU A 115 -12.48 14.94 3.30
N SER A 116 -12.29 15.49 2.10
CA SER A 116 -12.26 16.94 1.91
C SER A 116 -13.58 17.65 2.25
N ASN A 117 -14.70 16.91 2.31
CA ASN A 117 -16.03 17.43 2.64
C ASN A 117 -16.38 17.30 4.15
N TYR A 118 -15.53 16.66 4.97
CA TYR A 118 -15.84 16.33 6.36
C TYR A 118 -15.83 17.52 7.33
N VAL A 119 -15.33 18.68 6.90
CA VAL A 119 -15.38 19.93 7.68
C VAL A 119 -16.82 20.31 8.09
N LYS A 120 -17.83 19.78 7.37
CA LYS A 120 -19.26 20.04 7.60
C LYS A 120 -19.94 19.06 8.58
N LEU A 121 -19.26 18.00 9.01
CA LEU A 121 -19.83 16.97 9.88
C LEU A 121 -19.65 17.30 11.37
N ASP A 122 -20.55 16.74 12.20
CA ASP A 122 -20.40 16.75 13.66
C ASP A 122 -19.20 15.89 14.10
N ASP A 123 -18.64 16.17 15.28
CA ASP A 123 -17.33 15.62 15.70
C ASP A 123 -17.30 14.09 15.74
N LYS A 124 -18.42 13.46 16.17
CA LYS A 124 -18.54 12.00 16.21
C LYS A 124 -18.63 11.39 14.81
N GLU A 125 -19.42 11.98 13.92
CA GLU A 125 -19.57 11.50 12.55
C GLU A 125 -18.27 11.65 11.77
N ALA A 126 -17.58 12.77 11.94
CA ALA A 126 -16.26 13.00 11.35
C ALA A 126 -15.22 11.97 11.83
N PHE A 127 -15.28 11.59 13.11
CA PHE A 127 -14.39 10.57 13.68
C PHE A 127 -14.64 9.18 13.08
N ASP A 128 -15.89 8.73 13.08
CA ASP A 128 -16.28 7.40 12.57
C ASP A 128 -15.91 7.25 11.08
N GLU A 129 -16.16 8.30 10.29
CA GLU A 129 -15.78 8.37 8.89
C GLU A 129 -14.26 8.34 8.66
N CYS A 130 -13.47 9.06 9.48
CA CYS A 130 -12.01 8.99 9.40
C CYS A 130 -11.48 7.58 9.72
N LEU A 131 -12.08 6.89 10.70
CA LEU A 131 -11.71 5.53 11.04
C LEU A 131 -12.04 4.54 9.91
N ASN A 132 -13.21 4.70 9.29
CA ASN A 132 -13.61 3.92 8.11
C ASN A 132 -12.64 4.15 6.95
N ALA A 133 -12.30 5.41 6.65
CA ALA A 133 -11.32 5.76 5.63
C ALA A 133 -9.95 5.11 5.89
N LYS A 134 -9.47 5.11 7.15
CA LYS A 134 -8.21 4.42 7.51
C LYS A 134 -8.25 2.91 7.26
N ASN A 135 -9.37 2.26 7.59
CA ASN A 135 -9.54 0.84 7.34
C ASN A 135 -9.59 0.52 5.84
N GLU A 136 -10.30 1.32 5.04
CA GLU A 136 -10.32 1.17 3.60
C GLU A 136 -8.95 1.40 2.97
N MET A 137 -8.23 2.45 3.39
CA MET A 137 -6.87 2.73 2.93
C MET A 137 -5.92 1.56 3.19
N LYS A 138 -6.01 0.93 4.36
CA LYS A 138 -5.20 -0.25 4.69
C LYS A 138 -5.48 -1.40 3.73
N ASN A 139 -6.76 -1.66 3.42
CA ASN A 139 -7.13 -2.70 2.46
C ASN A 139 -6.66 -2.37 1.04
N ILE A 140 -6.84 -1.13 0.61
CA ILE A 140 -6.35 -0.61 -0.67
C ILE A 140 -4.83 -0.83 -0.78
N TYR A 141 -4.07 -0.46 0.25
CA TYR A 141 -2.61 -0.60 0.28
C TYR A 141 -2.17 -2.06 0.13
N LEU A 142 -2.85 -3.00 0.81
CA LEU A 142 -2.54 -4.43 0.68
C LEU A 142 -2.77 -4.96 -0.73
N ILE A 143 -3.88 -4.58 -1.36
CA ILE A 143 -4.19 -4.97 -2.75
C ILE A 143 -3.19 -4.33 -3.71
N TYR A 144 -2.91 -3.05 -3.52
CA TYR A 144 -1.92 -2.30 -4.29
C TYR A 144 -0.55 -2.99 -4.27
N VAL A 145 0.05 -3.21 -3.10
CA VAL A 145 1.39 -3.82 -2.97
C VAL A 145 1.45 -5.19 -3.63
N LYS A 146 0.40 -6.00 -3.45
CA LYS A 146 0.31 -7.34 -4.06
C LYS A 146 0.31 -7.29 -5.58
N HIS A 147 -0.44 -6.37 -6.19
CA HIS A 147 -0.56 -6.30 -7.64
C HIS A 147 0.60 -5.53 -8.29
N TYR A 148 1.08 -4.47 -7.64
CA TYR A 148 2.26 -3.73 -8.05
C TYR A 148 3.50 -4.61 -8.10
N SER A 149 3.78 -5.38 -7.03
CA SER A 149 4.94 -6.30 -7.00
C SER A 149 4.90 -7.34 -8.12
N LYS A 150 3.71 -7.85 -8.46
CA LYS A 150 3.55 -8.77 -9.60
C LYS A 150 3.78 -8.08 -10.94
N ALA A 151 3.19 -6.89 -11.14
CA ALA A 151 3.42 -6.11 -12.36
C ALA A 151 4.91 -5.80 -12.55
N LYS A 152 5.59 -5.35 -11.49
CA LYS A 152 7.03 -5.12 -11.47
C LYS A 152 7.82 -6.39 -11.83
N SER A 153 7.47 -7.53 -11.24
CA SER A 153 8.11 -8.81 -11.55
C SER A 153 8.00 -9.19 -13.03
N GLN A 154 6.85 -8.91 -13.67
CA GLN A 154 6.67 -9.14 -15.11
C GLN A 154 7.58 -8.24 -15.94
N VAL A 155 7.65 -6.94 -15.61
CA VAL A 155 8.56 -6.00 -16.28
C VAL A 155 10.01 -6.45 -16.13
N ASP A 156 10.44 -6.78 -14.91
CA ASP A 156 11.79 -7.28 -14.64
C ASP A 156 12.09 -8.57 -15.41
N CYS A 157 11.10 -9.45 -15.56
CA CYS A 157 11.25 -10.69 -16.33
C CYS A 157 11.44 -10.42 -17.82
N ILE A 158 10.59 -9.55 -18.41
CA ILE A 158 10.67 -9.16 -19.82
C ILE A 158 12.04 -8.54 -20.11
N GLU A 159 12.48 -7.57 -19.29
CA GLU A 159 13.77 -6.91 -19.48
C GLU A 159 14.95 -7.89 -19.38
N ARG A 160 14.90 -8.86 -18.48
CA ARG A 160 15.94 -9.89 -18.36
C ARG A 160 15.97 -10.78 -19.60
N LEU A 161 14.83 -11.33 -20.00
CA LEU A 161 14.74 -12.22 -21.16
C LEU A 161 15.18 -11.53 -22.44
N ALA A 162 14.76 -10.27 -22.63
CA ALA A 162 15.18 -9.49 -23.78
C ALA A 162 16.70 -9.26 -23.82
N LYS A 163 17.35 -9.08 -22.67
CA LYS A 163 18.81 -8.93 -22.61
C LYS A 163 19.57 -10.23 -22.91
N PHE A 164 19.00 -11.39 -22.58
CA PHE A 164 19.64 -12.70 -22.82
C PHE A 164 19.53 -13.19 -24.26
N GLN A 165 18.60 -12.65 -25.05
CA GLN A 165 18.38 -13.01 -26.46
C GLN A 165 18.95 -11.98 -27.45
N LYS A 166 19.94 -11.19 -27.01
CA LYS A 166 20.76 -10.34 -27.88
C LYS A 166 21.72 -11.16 -28.73
#